data_AF-A0AAV3NRB9-F1
#
_entry.id   AF-A0AAV3NRB9-F1
#
_cell.length_a   1.000
_cell.length_b   1.000
_cell.length_c   1.000
_cell.angle_alpha   90.00
_cell.angle_beta   90.00
_cell.angle_gamma   90.00
#
_symmetry.space_group_name_H-M   'P 1'
#
loop_
_entity.id
_entity.type
_entity.pdbx_description
1 polymer ?
#
loop_
_entity_poly.entity_id
_entity_poly.type
_entity_poly.pdbx_seq_one_letter_code
_entity_poly.pdbx_strand_id
1 'polypeptide(L)'
;MKIFACFLQISDFSKKNVCFVMFVDEQTLTKISAEGNVPDDRGFVGLWKVVTVKNFPYSDMRRTGKVPKFLSHRLFPSSRYSIWLDSKLRLNADPMLIIEYFLWRGGSEYAISNHYTRHCVWDEVLQNKRLNKYNHTAIDEQFQFYQADGLVKFDRSDPNIALPSFVPEGSFIVRAHTPMSNLFSCLWFNEVDRFTSRDQLSFAYTFLKLSRTNPSKAFHLHMFKDCERRALVKLFHHREPSSPTVKS
;
A
#
# COMPACT_ATOMS: atom_id res chain seq x y z
N MET A 1 -24.04 -7.84 -10.32
CA MET A 1 -23.31 -6.95 -11.25
C MET A 1 -24.34 -6.05 -11.93
N LYS A 2 -24.45 -4.79 -11.51
CA LYS A 2 -25.18 -3.74 -12.23
C LYS A 2 -24.25 -2.53 -12.23
N ILE A 3 -23.76 -2.19 -13.42
CA ILE A 3 -22.77 -1.14 -13.64
C ILE A 3 -23.55 0.12 -14.02
N PHE A 4 -23.82 0.99 -13.06
CA PHE A 4 -24.23 2.38 -13.30
C PHE A 4 -23.61 3.24 -12.21
N ALA A 5 -22.55 3.99 -12.56
CA ALA A 5 -22.11 5.20 -11.87
C ALA A 5 -20.92 5.80 -12.63
N CYS A 6 -21.17 6.90 -13.35
CA CYS A 6 -20.23 7.92 -13.83
C CYS A 6 -18.74 7.48 -13.95
N PHE A 7 -18.40 6.90 -15.11
CA PHE A 7 -17.02 6.55 -15.44
C PHE A 7 -16.24 7.79 -15.90
N LEU A 8 -15.21 8.19 -15.16
CA LEU A 8 -13.97 8.59 -15.82
C LEU A 8 -13.31 7.29 -16.27
N GLN A 9 -13.59 6.87 -17.49
CA GLN A 9 -12.93 5.70 -18.10
C GLN A 9 -11.42 5.96 -18.14
N ILE A 10 -10.62 4.91 -17.95
CA ILE A 10 -9.17 4.97 -18.20
C ILE A 10 -8.97 5.48 -19.63
N SER A 11 -8.28 6.60 -19.78
CA SER A 11 -8.05 7.25 -21.07
C SER A 11 -7.23 6.37 -22.01
N ASP A 12 -7.36 6.56 -23.32
CA ASP A 12 -6.54 5.82 -24.29
C ASP A 12 -5.05 6.16 -24.16
N PHE A 13 -4.74 7.36 -23.69
CA PHE A 13 -3.38 7.73 -23.32
C PHE A 13 -2.87 6.85 -22.18
N SER A 14 -3.64 6.68 -21.12
CA SER A 14 -3.26 5.80 -20.00
C SER A 14 -3.21 4.33 -20.39
N LYS A 15 -4.13 3.83 -21.23
CA LYS A 15 -4.07 2.45 -21.76
C LYS A 15 -2.77 2.17 -22.53
N LYS A 16 -2.21 3.17 -23.22
CA LYS A 16 -0.95 3.03 -23.98
C LYS A 16 0.30 3.17 -23.10
N ASN A 17 0.23 3.95 -22.03
CA ASN A 17 1.40 4.34 -21.23
C ASN A 17 1.49 3.65 -19.85
N VAL A 18 0.45 2.95 -19.41
CA VAL A 18 0.37 2.34 -18.08
C VAL A 18 0.20 0.84 -18.18
N CYS A 19 1.09 0.09 -17.52
CA CYS A 19 0.98 -1.34 -17.36
C CYS A 19 0.18 -1.67 -16.08
N PHE A 20 -0.93 -2.39 -16.24
CA PHE A 20 -1.71 -2.88 -15.11
C PHE A 20 -1.30 -4.32 -14.83
N VAL A 21 -0.78 -4.59 -13.63
CA VAL A 21 -0.26 -5.91 -13.25
C VAL A 21 -0.90 -6.35 -11.95
N MET A 22 -1.39 -7.59 -11.93
CA MET A 22 -2.02 -8.21 -10.77
C MET A 22 -1.23 -9.46 -10.36
N PHE A 23 -0.67 -9.45 -9.16
CA PHE A 23 0.00 -10.62 -8.58
C PHE A 23 -1.02 -11.46 -7.82
N VAL A 24 -1.13 -12.74 -8.16
CA VAL A 24 -2.04 -13.69 -7.53
C VAL A 24 -1.33 -15.01 -7.23
N ASP A 25 -1.72 -15.69 -6.15
CA ASP A 25 -1.39 -17.11 -5.97
C ASP A 25 -2.34 -18.00 -6.78
N GLU A 26 -2.01 -19.29 -6.88
CA GLU A 26 -2.81 -20.25 -7.64
C GLU A 26 -4.25 -20.37 -7.10
N GLN A 27 -4.43 -20.37 -5.77
CA GLN A 27 -5.76 -20.49 -5.17
C GLN A 27 -6.64 -19.28 -5.48
N THR A 28 -6.06 -18.09 -5.45
CA THR A 28 -6.70 -16.82 -5.76
C THR A 28 -7.04 -16.75 -7.24
N LEU A 29 -6.15 -17.23 -8.12
CA LEU A 29 -6.45 -17.34 -9.55
C LEU A 29 -7.66 -18.25 -9.80
N THR A 30 -7.71 -19.44 -9.18
CA THR A 30 -8.85 -20.34 -9.31
C THR A 30 -10.16 -19.68 -8.87
N LYS A 31 -10.15 -18.95 -7.75
CA LYS A 31 -11.34 -18.23 -7.26
C LYS A 31 -11.78 -17.11 -8.21
N ILE A 32 -10.85 -16.28 -8.66
CA ILE A 32 -11.13 -15.18 -9.59
C ILE A 32 -11.70 -15.72 -10.91
N SER A 33 -11.13 -16.80 -11.45
CA SER A 33 -11.64 -17.48 -12.64
C SER A 33 -13.04 -18.06 -12.44
N ALA A 34 -13.32 -18.67 -11.29
CA ALA A 34 -14.65 -19.19 -10.95
C ALA A 34 -15.72 -18.09 -10.83
N GLU A 35 -15.31 -16.86 -10.50
CA GLU A 35 -16.15 -15.66 -10.49
C GLU A 35 -16.34 -15.02 -11.87
N GLY A 36 -15.85 -15.67 -12.95
CA GLY A 36 -16.00 -15.21 -14.34
C GLY A 36 -14.88 -14.29 -14.83
N ASN A 37 -13.83 -14.09 -14.03
CA ASN A 37 -12.66 -13.27 -14.41
C ASN A 37 -11.52 -14.17 -14.91
N VAL A 38 -11.83 -15.00 -15.90
CA VAL A 38 -10.86 -15.91 -16.51
C VAL A 38 -9.87 -15.09 -17.34
N PRO A 39 -8.54 -15.23 -17.15
CA PRO A 39 -7.56 -14.58 -18.01
C PRO A 39 -7.74 -15.01 -19.47
N ASP A 40 -7.61 -14.07 -20.41
CA ASP A 40 -7.60 -14.36 -21.85
C ASP A 40 -6.35 -15.18 -22.26
N ASP A 41 -6.24 -15.56 -23.53
CA ASP A 41 -5.09 -16.33 -24.06
C ASP A 41 -3.74 -15.61 -23.86
N ARG A 42 -3.77 -14.29 -23.64
CA ARG A 42 -2.60 -13.47 -23.34
C ARG A 42 -2.38 -13.28 -21.84
N GLY A 43 -3.20 -13.88 -20.98
CA GLY A 43 -3.14 -13.81 -19.53
C GLY A 43 -3.66 -12.50 -18.93
N PHE A 44 -4.62 -11.84 -19.58
CA PHE A 44 -5.22 -10.60 -19.10
C PHE A 44 -6.65 -10.79 -18.60
N VAL A 45 -7.00 -10.05 -17.54
CA VAL A 45 -8.39 -9.82 -17.11
C VAL A 45 -8.68 -8.33 -17.30
N GLY A 46 -9.41 -8.00 -18.37
CA GLY A 46 -9.59 -6.61 -18.80
C GLY A 46 -8.23 -5.97 -19.14
N LEU A 47 -7.85 -4.91 -18.41
CA LEU A 47 -6.55 -4.26 -18.58
C LEU A 47 -5.41 -4.95 -17.81
N TRP A 48 -5.74 -5.80 -16.82
CA TRP A 48 -4.77 -6.32 -15.86
C TRP A 48 -4.07 -7.57 -16.38
N LYS A 49 -2.75 -7.51 -16.56
CA LYS A 49 -1.91 -8.69 -16.76
C LYS A 49 -1.86 -9.48 -15.46
N VAL A 50 -2.31 -10.73 -15.49
CA VAL A 50 -2.25 -11.63 -14.34
C VAL A 50 -0.88 -12.29 -14.27
N VAL A 51 -0.25 -12.21 -13.11
CA VAL A 51 1.04 -12.83 -12.81
C VAL A 51 0.83 -13.81 -11.65
N THR A 52 0.85 -15.10 -11.96
CA THR A 52 0.77 -16.16 -10.96
C THR A 52 2.11 -16.34 -10.28
N VAL A 53 2.16 -16.13 -8.97
CA VAL A 53 3.38 -16.29 -8.17
C VAL A 53 3.45 -17.73 -7.67
N LYS A 54 4.47 -18.45 -8.11
CA LYS A 54 4.81 -19.80 -7.67
C LYS A 54 6.18 -19.70 -6.98
N ASN A 55 6.32 -20.19 -5.75
CA ASN A 55 7.46 -20.01 -4.84
C ASN A 55 7.46 -18.66 -4.08
N PHE A 56 6.79 -18.63 -2.94
CA PHE A 56 6.75 -17.43 -2.09
C PHE A 56 8.06 -17.29 -1.28
N PRO A 57 8.56 -16.05 -1.10
CA PRO A 57 9.73 -15.80 -0.26
C PRO A 57 9.45 -15.97 1.24
N TYR A 58 8.17 -15.95 1.64
CA TYR A 58 7.75 -16.07 3.03
C TYR A 58 6.54 -16.99 3.16
N SER A 59 6.43 -17.65 4.32
CA SER A 59 5.23 -18.38 4.73
C SER A 59 4.06 -17.46 5.07
N ASP A 60 4.32 -16.26 5.63
CA ASP A 60 3.30 -15.24 5.83
C ASP A 60 2.94 -14.55 4.51
N MET A 61 1.77 -14.88 3.97
CA MET A 61 1.26 -14.29 2.73
C MET A 61 1.11 -12.76 2.80
N ARG A 62 0.88 -12.18 3.99
CA ARG A 62 0.87 -10.72 4.15
C ARG A 62 2.23 -10.13 3.91
N ARG A 63 3.29 -10.79 4.36
CA ARG A 63 4.69 -10.40 4.14
C ARG A 63 5.09 -10.59 2.68
N THR A 64 4.70 -11.71 2.06
CA THR A 64 4.87 -11.95 0.62
C THR A 64 4.27 -10.82 -0.22
N GLY A 65 3.07 -10.34 0.12
CA GLY A 65 2.44 -9.20 -0.54
C GLY A 65 3.21 -7.88 -0.42
N LYS A 66 4.17 -7.76 0.52
CA LYS A 66 4.99 -6.56 0.71
C LYS A 66 6.10 -6.43 -0.33
N VAL A 67 6.51 -7.54 -0.95
CA VAL A 67 7.53 -7.54 -1.99
C VAL A 67 7.08 -6.69 -3.19
N PRO A 68 5.96 -6.99 -3.88
CA PRO A 68 5.51 -6.13 -4.98
C PRO A 68 5.01 -4.77 -4.51
N LYS A 69 4.57 -4.66 -3.25
CA LYS A 69 4.17 -3.39 -2.65
C LYS A 69 5.32 -2.41 -2.56
N PHE A 70 6.44 -2.78 -1.96
CA PHE A 70 7.54 -1.86 -1.69
C PHE A 70 8.61 -1.88 -2.78
N LEU A 71 8.89 -3.03 -3.37
CA LEU A 71 9.98 -3.20 -4.33
C LEU A 71 9.50 -3.10 -5.80
N SER A 72 8.45 -2.32 -6.06
CA SER A 72 7.92 -2.14 -7.43
C SER A 72 8.97 -1.60 -8.41
N HIS A 73 9.85 -0.71 -7.94
CA HIS A 73 10.97 -0.17 -8.71
C HIS A 73 12.02 -1.23 -9.09
N ARG A 74 12.11 -2.33 -8.34
CA ARG A 74 13.00 -3.47 -8.67
C ARG A 74 12.32 -4.45 -9.63
N LEU A 75 11.01 -4.63 -9.49
CA LEU A 75 10.23 -5.51 -10.36
C LEU A 75 10.01 -4.89 -11.75
N PHE A 76 9.93 -3.56 -11.83
CA PHE A 76 9.65 -2.83 -13.06
C PHE A 76 10.72 -1.73 -13.29
N PRO A 77 11.98 -2.10 -13.59
CA PRO A 77 13.10 -1.16 -13.67
C PRO A 77 12.95 -0.12 -14.80
N SER A 78 12.14 -0.42 -15.83
CA SER A 78 11.84 0.52 -16.91
C SER A 78 10.70 1.49 -16.59
N SER A 79 10.02 1.32 -15.46
CA SER A 79 8.95 2.22 -15.05
C SER A 79 9.52 3.46 -14.33
N ARG A 80 8.97 4.63 -14.62
CA ARG A 80 9.33 5.88 -13.92
C ARG A 80 8.44 6.17 -12.71
N TYR A 81 7.24 5.60 -12.72
CA TYR A 81 6.21 5.79 -11.72
C TYR A 81 5.53 4.46 -11.42
N SER A 82 4.98 4.31 -10.22
CA SER A 82 4.12 3.17 -9.88
C SER A 82 2.99 3.59 -8.96
N ILE A 83 1.83 2.95 -9.14
CA ILE A 83 0.69 3.04 -8.23
C ILE A 83 0.49 1.65 -7.62
N TRP A 84 0.62 1.54 -6.31
CA TRP A 84 0.23 0.35 -5.57
C TRP A 84 -1.25 0.44 -5.20
N LEU A 85 -1.97 -0.68 -5.36
CA LEU A 85 -3.36 -0.83 -5.00
C LEU A 85 -3.54 -2.19 -4.31
N ASP A 86 -4.01 -2.20 -3.06
CA ASP A 86 -4.39 -3.45 -2.39
C ASP A 86 -5.54 -4.14 -3.14
N SER A 87 -5.57 -5.47 -3.13
CA SER A 87 -6.55 -6.29 -3.85
C SER A 87 -8.02 -6.04 -3.47
N LYS A 88 -8.25 -5.51 -2.25
CA LYS A 88 -9.57 -5.07 -1.75
C LYS A 88 -10.12 -3.81 -2.42
N LEU A 89 -9.32 -3.15 -3.26
CA LEU A 89 -9.68 -1.88 -3.86
C LEU A 89 -9.92 -2.03 -5.37
N ARG A 90 -10.72 -1.12 -5.92
CA ARG A 90 -10.95 -0.95 -7.36
C ARG A 90 -10.66 0.49 -7.74
N LEU A 91 -9.79 0.66 -8.73
CA LEU A 91 -9.42 1.97 -9.24
C LEU A 91 -10.59 2.58 -10.01
N ASN A 92 -10.94 3.82 -9.68
CA ASN A 92 -12.04 4.58 -10.28
C ASN A 92 -11.56 5.92 -10.87
N ALA A 93 -10.26 6.09 -11.05
CA ALA A 93 -9.64 7.29 -11.57
C ALA A 93 -8.50 6.94 -12.54
N ASP A 94 -8.24 7.82 -13.50
CA ASP A 94 -7.20 7.62 -14.50
C ASP A 94 -5.80 7.69 -13.84
N PRO A 95 -4.93 6.68 -14.02
CA PRO A 95 -3.59 6.63 -13.41
C PRO A 95 -2.70 7.83 -13.71
N MET A 96 -2.78 8.40 -14.92
CA MET A 96 -1.95 9.55 -15.29
C MET A 96 -2.42 10.81 -14.55
N LEU A 97 -3.73 10.98 -14.36
CA LEU A 97 -4.28 12.07 -13.53
C LEU A 97 -3.92 11.90 -12.06
N ILE A 98 -3.86 10.67 -11.55
CA ILE A 98 -3.41 10.38 -10.18
C ILE A 98 -1.94 10.80 -10.00
N ILE A 99 -1.06 10.40 -10.93
CA ILE A 99 0.36 10.77 -10.89
C ILE A 99 0.52 12.29 -10.94
N GLU A 100 -0.18 12.96 -11.86
CA GLU A 100 -0.16 14.41 -12.00
C GLU A 100 -0.58 15.10 -10.70
N TYR A 101 -1.72 14.70 -10.14
CA TYR A 101 -2.28 15.30 -8.94
C TYR A 101 -1.40 15.12 -7.70
N PHE A 102 -0.96 13.89 -7.40
CA PHE A 102 -0.27 13.60 -6.14
C PHE A 102 1.23 13.87 -6.18
N LEU A 103 1.86 13.79 -7.35
CA LEU A 103 3.31 13.92 -7.49
C LEU A 103 3.69 15.23 -8.18
N TRP A 104 3.17 15.48 -9.39
CA TRP A 104 3.68 16.58 -10.22
C TRP A 104 3.30 17.96 -9.68
N ARG A 105 2.03 18.18 -9.29
CA ARG A 105 1.57 19.49 -8.76
C ARG A 105 2.33 19.93 -7.52
N GLY A 106 2.64 18.98 -6.64
CA GLY A 106 3.29 19.22 -5.35
C GLY A 106 4.79 18.98 -5.35
N GLY A 107 5.42 18.69 -6.51
CA GLY A 107 6.84 18.34 -6.59
C GLY A 107 7.24 17.17 -5.68
N SER A 108 6.30 16.24 -5.45
CA SER A 108 6.48 15.11 -4.53
C SER A 108 6.93 13.87 -5.29
N GLU A 109 7.71 13.02 -4.63
CA GLU A 109 8.20 11.76 -5.19
C GLU A 109 7.47 10.54 -4.63
N TYR A 110 6.76 10.72 -3.52
CA TYR A 110 6.03 9.66 -2.84
C TYR A 110 4.73 10.23 -2.30
N ALA A 111 3.61 9.56 -2.52
CA ALA A 111 2.33 9.94 -1.93
C ALA A 111 1.63 8.74 -1.31
N ILE A 112 1.14 8.94 -0.09
CA ILE A 112 0.45 7.91 0.69
C ILE A 112 -0.62 8.56 1.56
N SER A 113 -1.74 7.87 1.74
CA SER A 113 -2.81 8.36 2.58
C SER A 113 -2.46 8.23 4.06
N ASN A 114 -2.86 9.19 4.90
CA ASN A 114 -2.89 8.97 6.34
C ASN A 114 -4.04 8.03 6.74
N HIS A 115 -3.88 7.34 7.86
CA HIS A 115 -4.96 6.52 8.39
C HIS A 115 -6.13 7.40 8.90
N TYR A 116 -7.36 6.97 8.65
CA TYR A 116 -8.58 7.76 8.83
C TYR A 116 -8.96 8.06 10.29
N THR A 117 -8.45 7.29 11.25
CA THR A 117 -8.76 7.44 12.69
C THR A 117 -7.55 7.43 13.61
N ARG A 118 -6.39 6.98 13.13
CA ARG A 118 -5.22 6.72 13.99
C ARG A 118 -4.04 7.47 13.42
N HIS A 119 -3.34 8.18 14.29
CA HIS A 119 -2.25 9.07 13.88
C HIS A 119 -0.95 8.81 14.63
N CYS A 120 -1.00 8.10 15.75
CA CYS A 120 0.15 7.79 16.57
C CYS A 120 0.47 6.29 16.53
N VAL A 121 1.76 5.95 16.44
CA VAL A 121 2.22 4.54 16.47
C VAL A 121 1.86 3.86 17.79
N TRP A 122 1.83 4.58 18.91
CA TRP A 122 1.43 4.06 20.22
C TRP A 122 0.00 3.49 20.16
N ASP A 123 -0.93 4.24 19.59
CA ASP A 123 -2.33 3.79 19.46
C ASP A 123 -2.45 2.62 18.47
N GLU A 124 -1.67 2.65 17.40
CA GLU A 124 -1.63 1.56 16.42
C GLU A 124 -1.07 0.27 17.03
N VAL A 125 -0.04 0.33 17.88
CA VAL A 125 0.49 -0.83 18.62
C VAL A 125 -0.61 -1.46 19.49
N LEU A 126 -1.28 -0.65 20.30
CA LEU A 126 -2.38 -1.13 21.16
C LEU A 126 -3.51 -1.73 20.33
N GLN A 127 -3.86 -1.10 19.20
CA GLN A 127 -4.91 -1.59 18.31
C GLN A 127 -4.54 -2.92 17.64
N ASN A 128 -3.28 -3.11 17.22
CA ASN A 128 -2.82 -4.36 16.63
C ASN A 128 -2.89 -5.52 17.63
N LYS A 129 -2.51 -5.28 18.89
CA LYS A 129 -2.64 -6.26 19.97
C LYS A 129 -4.09 -6.57 20.29
N ARG A 130 -4.92 -5.54 20.49
CA ARG A 130 -6.36 -5.70 20.79
C ARG A 130 -7.08 -6.52 19.72
N LEU A 131 -6.73 -6.32 18.45
CA LEU A 131 -7.32 -7.05 17.33
C LEU A 131 -6.59 -8.36 16.96
N ASN A 132 -5.61 -8.78 17.77
CA ASN A 132 -4.77 -9.97 17.54
C ASN A 132 -4.23 -10.06 16.09
N LYS A 133 -3.75 -8.93 15.55
CA LYS A 133 -3.28 -8.85 14.16
C LYS A 133 -1.91 -9.48 13.96
N TYR A 134 -1.12 -9.62 15.02
CA TYR A 134 0.19 -10.25 15.02
C TYR A 134 0.54 -10.73 16.44
N ASN A 135 1.60 -11.52 16.57
CA ASN A 135 2.13 -11.91 17.88
C ASN A 135 2.49 -10.68 18.73
N HIS A 136 2.02 -10.63 19.97
CA HIS A 136 2.15 -9.45 20.84
C HIS A 136 3.61 -9.19 21.24
N THR A 137 4.37 -10.24 21.54
CA THR A 137 5.81 -10.14 21.89
C THR A 137 6.61 -9.57 20.72
N ALA A 138 6.36 -10.03 19.49
CA ALA A 138 7.03 -9.48 18.31
C ALA A 138 6.66 -8.01 18.04
N ILE A 139 5.43 -7.59 18.36
CA ILE A 139 5.03 -6.17 18.31
C ILE A 139 5.80 -5.37 19.38
N ASP A 140 5.93 -5.90 20.59
CA ASP A 140 6.67 -5.25 21.68
C ASP A 140 8.15 -5.08 21.35
N GLU A 141 8.81 -6.12 20.87
CA GLU A 141 10.22 -6.07 20.44
C GLU A 141 10.44 -5.02 19.35
N GLN A 142 9.59 -5.01 18.32
CA GLN A 142 9.64 -4.00 17.25
C GLN A 142 9.49 -2.59 17.81
N PHE A 143 8.50 -2.37 18.68
CA PHE A 143 8.18 -1.06 19.18
C PHE A 143 9.24 -0.54 20.15
N GLN A 144 9.72 -1.39 21.07
CA GLN A 144 10.83 -1.06 21.97
C GLN A 144 12.09 -0.71 21.19
N PHE A 145 12.41 -1.45 20.13
CA PHE A 145 13.54 -1.14 19.25
C PHE A 145 13.38 0.25 18.63
N TYR A 146 12.20 0.58 18.09
CA TYR A 146 11.96 1.91 17.51
C TYR A 146 12.05 3.03 18.55
N GLN A 147 11.50 2.83 19.75
CA GLN A 147 11.59 3.82 20.84
C GLN A 147 13.06 4.06 21.23
N ALA A 148 13.84 2.99 21.39
CA ALA A 148 15.26 3.08 21.73
C ALA A 148 16.08 3.78 20.64
N ASP A 149 15.71 3.61 19.37
CA ASP A 149 16.35 4.26 18.22
C ASP A 149 15.69 5.61 17.85
N GLY A 150 14.94 6.21 18.77
CA GLY A 150 14.48 7.60 18.68
C GLY A 150 13.19 7.84 17.90
N LEU A 151 12.28 6.85 17.85
CA LEU A 151 10.88 7.10 17.48
C LEU A 151 10.21 7.93 18.57
N VAL A 152 9.66 9.08 18.20
CA VAL A 152 8.94 9.98 19.10
C VAL A 152 7.43 9.80 18.99
N LYS A 153 6.70 10.18 20.04
CA LYS A 153 5.24 10.16 20.04
C LYS A 153 4.71 11.24 19.09
N PHE A 154 3.67 10.92 18.31
CA PHE A 154 3.02 11.89 17.45
C PHE A 154 2.35 12.99 18.31
N ASP A 155 2.71 14.24 18.04
CA ASP A 155 2.11 15.42 18.68
C ASP A 155 1.52 16.36 17.62
N ARG A 156 0.20 16.49 17.62
CA ARG A 156 -0.51 17.35 16.67
C ARG A 156 -0.25 18.85 16.91
N SER A 157 0.18 19.22 18.13
CA SER A 157 0.45 20.60 18.49
C SER A 157 1.87 21.05 18.15
N ASP A 158 2.76 20.13 17.79
CA ASP A 158 4.13 20.46 17.39
C ASP A 158 4.15 21.14 16.01
N PRO A 159 4.57 22.41 15.91
CA PRO A 159 4.64 23.12 14.64
C PRO A 159 5.74 22.57 13.70
N ASN A 160 6.70 21.82 14.24
CA ASN A 160 7.81 21.24 13.48
C ASN A 160 7.56 19.79 13.09
N ILE A 161 6.35 19.27 13.27
CA ILE A 161 6.08 17.87 12.99
C ILE A 161 6.26 17.56 11.50
N ALA A 162 7.12 16.58 11.22
CA ALA A 162 7.55 16.27 9.86
C ALA A 162 6.43 15.66 8.98
N LEU A 163 5.37 15.13 9.60
CA LEU A 163 4.26 14.47 8.91
C LEU A 163 2.92 14.80 9.58
N PRO A 164 1.81 14.89 8.84
CA PRO A 164 0.47 15.10 9.40
C PRO A 164 -0.07 13.87 10.17
N SER A 165 0.59 12.71 10.08
CA SER A 165 0.26 11.47 10.78
C SER A 165 1.47 10.54 10.77
N PHE A 166 1.67 9.77 11.85
CA PHE A 166 2.66 8.69 11.90
C PHE A 166 2.11 7.32 11.51
N VAL A 167 0.81 7.24 11.22
CA VAL A 167 0.16 5.99 10.79
C VAL A 167 -0.41 6.20 9.37
N PRO A 168 0.07 5.44 8.37
CA PRO A 168 -0.46 5.51 7.01
C PRO A 168 -1.65 4.56 6.82
N GLU A 169 -2.48 4.86 5.82
CA GLU A 169 -3.35 3.91 5.14
C GLU A 169 -2.62 3.43 3.86
N GLY A 170 -1.84 2.37 4.01
CA GLY A 170 -0.94 1.88 2.97
C GLY A 170 -1.62 1.11 1.83
N SER A 171 -2.95 1.07 1.74
CA SER A 171 -3.64 0.34 0.68
C SER A 171 -3.56 1.00 -0.70
N PHE A 172 -3.11 2.26 -0.76
CA PHE A 172 -2.88 3.00 -1.98
C PHE A 172 -1.62 3.85 -1.86
N ILE A 173 -0.68 3.69 -2.79
CA ILE A 173 0.60 4.41 -2.77
C ILE A 173 0.95 4.85 -4.19
N VAL A 174 1.28 6.12 -4.39
CA VAL A 174 1.74 6.69 -5.68
C VAL A 174 3.21 7.06 -5.55
N ARG A 175 4.05 6.66 -6.50
CA ARG A 175 5.50 6.86 -6.41
C ARG A 175 6.10 7.27 -7.74
N ALA A 176 7.03 8.22 -7.69
CA ALA A 176 8.10 8.36 -8.67
C ALA A 176 9.26 7.46 -8.25
N HIS A 177 9.94 6.83 -9.21
CA HIS A 177 11.08 5.95 -8.95
C HIS A 177 12.39 6.75 -8.93
N THR A 178 12.46 7.74 -8.03
CA THR A 178 13.65 8.53 -7.71
C THR A 178 14.56 7.77 -6.75
N PRO A 179 15.85 8.17 -6.60
CA PRO A 179 16.74 7.55 -5.62
C PRO A 179 16.21 7.58 -4.18
N MET A 180 15.61 8.69 -3.73
CA MET A 180 15.11 8.84 -2.36
C MET A 180 13.83 8.01 -2.11
N SER A 181 12.85 8.04 -3.02
CA SER A 181 11.66 7.19 -2.98
C SER A 181 11.98 5.69 -3.00
N ASN A 182 12.96 5.28 -3.83
CA ASN A 182 13.40 3.89 -3.90
C ASN A 182 14.13 3.47 -2.61
N LEU A 183 15.02 4.31 -2.08
CA LEU A 183 15.69 4.09 -0.80
C LEU A 183 14.67 3.95 0.34
N PHE A 184 13.73 4.88 0.46
CA PHE A 184 12.66 4.81 1.47
C PHE A 184 11.86 3.50 1.35
N SER A 185 11.47 3.12 0.13
CA SER A 185 10.73 1.88 -0.10
C SER A 185 11.52 0.64 0.33
N CYS A 186 12.83 0.59 0.03
CA CYS A 186 13.70 -0.50 0.46
C CYS A 186 13.87 -0.55 1.98
N LEU A 187 14.11 0.60 2.62
CA LEU A 187 14.22 0.67 4.09
C LEU A 187 12.92 0.24 4.76
N TRP A 188 11.77 0.68 4.23
CA TRP A 188 10.48 0.31 4.79
C TRP A 188 10.19 -1.20 4.63
N PHE A 189 10.58 -1.78 3.48
CA PHE A 189 10.55 -3.23 3.29
C PHE A 189 11.45 -3.96 4.29
N ASN A 190 12.67 -3.48 4.53
CA ASN A 190 13.60 -4.10 5.48
C ASN A 190 13.02 -4.15 6.90
N GLU A 191 12.35 -3.08 7.36
CA GLU A 191 11.69 -3.07 8.67
C GLU A 191 10.54 -4.09 8.76
N VAL A 192 9.79 -4.24 7.67
CA VAL A 192 8.68 -5.20 7.57
C VAL A 192 9.16 -6.65 7.48
N ASP A 193 10.29 -6.87 6.81
CA ASP A 193 10.98 -8.16 6.74
C ASP A 193 11.58 -8.56 8.09
N ARG A 194 12.26 -7.62 8.76
CA ARG A 194 12.93 -7.83 10.03
C ARG A 194 11.95 -8.10 11.18
N PHE A 195 10.88 -7.32 11.25
CA PHE A 195 9.96 -7.35 12.39
C PHE A 195 8.61 -7.97 12.00
N THR A 196 7.55 -7.18 11.96
CA THR A 196 6.18 -7.63 11.72
C THR A 196 5.70 -7.25 10.33
N SER A 197 4.76 -8.02 9.77
CA SER A 197 4.13 -7.67 8.48
C SER A 197 3.17 -6.46 8.55
N ARG A 198 3.10 -5.78 9.70
CA ARG A 198 2.27 -4.61 9.98
C ARG A 198 3.04 -3.33 9.62
N ASP A 199 3.03 -3.02 8.33
CA ASP A 199 3.69 -1.85 7.74
C ASP A 199 3.31 -0.49 8.37
N GLN A 200 2.12 -0.38 8.96
CA GLN A 200 1.68 0.80 9.72
C GLN A 200 2.57 1.10 10.93
N LEU A 201 3.19 0.08 11.55
CA LEU A 201 4.07 0.24 12.71
C LEU A 201 5.45 0.76 12.32
N SER A 202 5.96 0.38 11.14
CA SER A 202 7.31 0.72 10.69
C SER A 202 7.40 2.02 9.89
N PHE A 203 6.28 2.53 9.36
CA PHE A 203 6.29 3.67 8.45
C PHE A 203 6.96 4.94 9.02
N ALA A 204 6.44 5.45 10.14
CA ALA A 204 6.95 6.70 10.71
C ALA A 204 8.38 6.57 11.21
N TYR A 205 8.73 5.44 11.84
CA TYR A 205 10.10 5.15 12.23
C TYR A 205 11.04 5.20 11.03
N THR A 206 10.69 4.53 9.93
CA THR A 206 11.50 4.50 8.70
C THR A 206 11.68 5.92 8.14
N PHE A 207 10.59 6.69 8.06
CA PHE A 207 10.63 8.06 7.52
C PHE A 207 11.50 8.99 8.38
N LEU A 208 11.27 9.00 9.70
CA LEU A 208 12.02 9.85 10.62
C LEU A 208 13.51 9.48 10.65
N LYS A 209 13.82 8.19 10.63
CA LYS A 209 15.20 7.71 10.56
C LYS A 209 15.87 8.11 9.26
N LEU A 210 15.20 7.96 8.11
CA LEU A 210 15.72 8.41 6.82
C LEU A 210 16.03 9.91 6.85
N SER A 211 15.07 10.72 7.30
CA SER A 211 15.21 12.18 7.37
C SER A 211 16.35 12.62 8.30
N ARG A 212 16.46 11.99 9.49
CA ARG A 212 17.54 12.29 10.45
C ARG A 212 18.92 11.87 9.96
N THR A 213 19.02 10.76 9.24
CA THR A 213 20.29 10.21 8.76
C THR A 213 20.74 10.78 7.41
N ASN A 214 19.86 11.50 6.70
CA ASN A 214 20.14 12.08 5.38
C ASN A 214 19.74 13.58 5.31
N PRO A 215 20.26 14.45 6.20
CA PRO A 215 19.81 15.84 6.30
C PRO A 215 20.08 16.68 5.04
N SER A 216 21.08 16.30 4.23
CA SER A 216 21.43 17.00 2.99
C SER A 216 20.54 16.65 1.80
N LYS A 217 19.68 15.63 1.91
CA LYS A 217 18.80 15.17 0.83
C LYS A 217 17.39 14.98 1.36
N ALA A 218 16.54 15.97 1.12
CA ALA A 218 15.14 15.89 1.49
C ALA A 218 14.43 14.78 0.71
N PHE A 219 13.56 14.05 1.41
CA PHE A 219 12.62 13.12 0.81
C PHE A 219 11.24 13.79 0.73
N HIS A 220 10.76 14.06 -0.48
CA HIS A 220 9.53 14.81 -0.69
C HIS A 220 8.29 13.90 -0.67
N LEU A 221 7.83 13.58 0.53
CA LEU A 221 6.64 12.75 0.77
C LEU A 221 5.39 13.61 0.96
N HIS A 222 4.37 13.34 0.15
CA HIS A 222 3.04 13.90 0.27
C HIS A 222 2.11 12.93 1.03
N MET A 223 1.80 13.27 2.28
CA MET A 223 0.81 12.52 3.04
C MET A 223 -0.56 13.18 2.97
N PHE A 224 -1.46 12.59 2.20
CA PHE A 224 -2.78 13.15 1.90
C PHE A 224 -3.89 12.50 2.75
N LYS A 225 -5.10 13.08 2.74
CA LYS A 225 -6.20 12.63 3.60
C LYS A 225 -6.89 11.38 3.04
N ASP A 226 -7.39 10.50 3.92
CA ASP A 226 -8.14 9.29 3.51
C ASP A 226 -9.36 9.57 2.62
N CYS A 227 -9.99 10.74 2.74
CA CYS A 227 -11.10 11.13 1.86
C CYS A 227 -10.69 11.22 0.38
N GLU A 228 -9.48 11.72 0.09
CA GLU A 228 -8.95 11.79 -1.27
C GLU A 228 -8.70 10.39 -1.82
N ARG A 229 -8.16 9.48 -0.98
CA ARG A 229 -8.02 8.06 -1.35
C ARG A 229 -9.38 7.48 -1.76
N ARG A 230 -10.41 7.65 -0.93
CA ARG A 230 -11.77 7.13 -1.16
C ARG A 230 -12.44 7.69 -2.41
N ALA A 231 -12.07 8.89 -2.86
CA ALA A 231 -12.55 9.43 -4.13
C ALA A 231 -12.01 8.66 -5.34
N LEU A 232 -10.79 8.11 -5.23
CA LEU A 232 -10.07 7.44 -6.33
C LEU A 232 -10.31 5.94 -6.37
N VAL A 233 -10.60 5.32 -5.22
CA VAL A 233 -10.71 3.88 -5.11
C VAL A 233 -11.95 3.47 -4.32
N LYS A 234 -12.68 2.47 -4.84
CA LYS A 234 -13.83 1.89 -4.15
C LYS A 234 -13.39 0.63 -3.39
N LEU A 235 -13.84 0.50 -2.15
CA LEU A 235 -13.66 -0.72 -1.38
C LEU A 235 -14.58 -1.80 -1.95
N PHE A 236 -14.01 -2.97 -2.22
CA PHE A 236 -14.77 -4.15 -2.62
C PHE A 236 -14.87 -5.09 -1.41
N HIS A 237 -16.08 -5.33 -0.94
CA HIS A 237 -16.34 -6.31 0.10
C HIS A 237 -16.33 -7.71 -0.53
N HIS A 238 -15.56 -8.64 0.02
CA HIS A 238 -15.79 -10.06 -0.25
C HIS A 238 -17.20 -10.40 0.25
N ARG A 239 -18.00 -11.10 -0.56
CA ARG A 239 -19.26 -11.68 -0.09
C ARG A 239 -18.95 -12.53 1.14
N GLU A 240 -19.71 -12.35 2.22
CA GLU A 240 -19.67 -13.28 3.35
C GLU A 240 -19.92 -14.70 2.83
N PRO A 241 -19.27 -15.73 3.40
CA PRO A 241 -19.69 -17.10 3.16
C PRO A 241 -21.18 -17.19 3.49
N SER A 242 -21.99 -17.70 2.56
CA SER A 242 -23.40 -17.99 2.84
C SER A 242 -23.47 -18.81 4.13
N SER A 243 -24.24 -18.32 5.10
CA SER A 243 -24.57 -19.06 6.31
C SER A 243 -25.08 -20.46 5.93
N PRO A 244 -24.69 -21.51 6.68
CA PRO A 244 -25.17 -22.85 6.39
C PRO A 244 -26.70 -22.86 6.50
N THR A 245 -27.36 -23.28 5.42
CA THR A 245 -28.78 -23.57 5.40
C THR A 245 -29.05 -24.64 6.44
N VAL A 246 -29.65 -24.25 7.56
CA VAL A 246 -30.28 -25.19 8.50
C VAL A 246 -31.41 -25.85 7.73
N LYS A 247 -31.21 -27.09 7.30
CA LYS A 247 -32.28 -27.94 6.83
C LYS A 247 -33.08 -28.36 8.06
N SER A 248 -34.29 -27.84 8.18
CA SER A 248 -35.37 -28.40 9.01
C SER A 248 -35.96 -29.63 8.32
#